data_AF-C1K4P9-F1
#
_entry.id   AF-C1K4P9-F1
#
_cell.length_a   1.000
_cell.length_b   1.000
_cell.length_c   1.000
_cell.angle_alpha   90.00
_cell.angle_beta   90.00
_cell.angle_gamma   90.00
#
_symmetry.space_group_name_H-M   'P 1'
#
loop_
_entity.id
_entity.type
_entity.pdbx_description
1 polymer ?
#
loop_
_entity_poly.entity_id
_entity_poly.type
_entity_poly.pdbx_seq_one_letter_code
_entity_poly.pdbx_strand_id
1 'polypeptide(L)'
;REAVLKENGHMVFVVAEGAGQELLAENMRSMGHEDASGNKLLLDVGLWLFQKIKDHFASRKKKMAINLKYIDPTYMIRAIPSNASDNVYCTLLAHSVIHGAMAGYTGFTVGPVNGRHAYIPFHRITETQNKVVITDRMWARLLSSTNQPSFLSHKDVEDARKEEAPPTQLLDGENCKDGHHVKDVVDNGLACNGTR
;
A
#
# COMPACT_ATOMS: atom_id res chain seq x y z
N ARG A 1 -10.55 -21.87 5.41
CA ARG A 1 -9.95 -23.18 5.73
C ARG A 1 -10.65 -23.77 6.95
N GLU A 2 -11.43 -24.85 6.78
CA GLU A 2 -12.05 -25.56 7.92
C GLU A 2 -11.02 -26.34 8.76
N ALA A 3 -9.88 -26.72 8.17
CA ALA A 3 -8.84 -27.49 8.84
C ALA A 3 -8.25 -26.76 10.05
N VAL A 4 -7.95 -25.45 9.91
CA VAL A 4 -7.43 -24.61 11.00
C VAL A 4 -8.38 -24.58 12.19
N LEU A 5 -9.69 -24.44 11.93
CA LEU A 5 -10.69 -24.44 12.98
C LEU A 5 -10.79 -25.80 13.68
N LYS A 6 -10.57 -26.91 12.96
CA LYS A 6 -10.58 -28.26 13.52
C LYS A 6 -9.33 -28.57 14.35
N GLU A 7 -8.18 -28.09 13.90
CA GLU A 7 -6.89 -28.34 14.54
C GLU A 7 -6.71 -27.46 15.78
N ASN A 8 -6.98 -26.16 15.67
CA ASN A 8 -6.71 -25.19 16.74
C ASN A 8 -7.93 -24.90 17.62
N GLY A 9 -9.14 -25.29 17.20
CA GLY A 9 -10.39 -24.99 17.89
C GLY A 9 -10.85 -23.53 17.80
N HIS A 10 -10.05 -22.65 17.19
CA HIS A 10 -10.35 -21.23 16.99
C HIS A 10 -9.70 -20.72 15.70
N MET A 11 -10.20 -19.60 15.19
CA MET A 11 -9.71 -18.96 13.97
C MET A 11 -10.08 -17.48 13.98
N VAL A 12 -9.17 -16.63 13.49
CA VAL A 12 -9.39 -15.19 13.33
C VAL A 12 -9.30 -14.84 11.84
N PHE A 13 -10.24 -14.05 11.36
CA PHE A 13 -10.21 -13.47 10.03
C PHE A 13 -10.02 -11.97 10.14
N VAL A 14 -9.14 -11.44 9.28
CA VAL A 14 -8.97 -10.00 9.09
C VAL A 14 -9.27 -9.72 7.63
N VAL A 15 -10.16 -8.77 7.38
CA VAL A 15 -10.63 -8.42 6.04
C VAL A 15 -10.54 -6.90 5.90
N ALA A 16 -9.93 -6.44 4.82
CA ALA A 16 -9.93 -5.02 4.48
C ALA A 16 -11.31 -4.63 3.94
N GLU A 17 -11.79 -3.42 4.27
CA GLU A 17 -13.09 -2.89 3.83
C GLU A 17 -13.27 -2.94 2.29
N GLY A 18 -12.20 -2.65 1.55
CA GLY A 18 -12.20 -2.70 0.09
C GLY A 18 -12.02 -4.10 -0.53
N ALA A 19 -11.88 -5.16 0.27
CA ALA A 19 -11.62 -6.49 -0.27
C ALA A 19 -12.88 -7.12 -0.90
N GLY A 20 -12.77 -7.67 -2.11
CA GLY A 20 -13.86 -8.47 -2.71
C GLY A 20 -15.12 -7.68 -3.11
N GLN A 21 -15.01 -6.37 -3.30
CA GLN A 21 -16.13 -5.51 -3.72
C GLN A 21 -16.74 -5.94 -5.07
N GLU A 22 -15.93 -6.46 -6.00
CA GLU A 22 -16.39 -6.99 -7.29
C GLU A 22 -17.31 -8.22 -7.12
N LEU A 23 -16.88 -9.19 -6.30
CA LEU A 23 -17.67 -10.39 -5.99
C LEU A 23 -18.99 -10.05 -5.29
N LEU A 24 -18.98 -8.97 -4.50
CA LEU A 24 -20.14 -8.52 -3.75
C LEU A 24 -21.14 -7.81 -4.66
N ALA A 25 -20.66 -6.97 -5.58
CA ALA A 25 -21.47 -6.29 -6.59
C ALA A 25 -22.16 -7.29 -7.54
N GLU A 26 -21.44 -8.32 -8.00
CA GLU A 26 -22.01 -9.40 -8.84
C GLU A 26 -23.14 -10.16 -8.13
N ASN A 27 -22.97 -10.45 -6.84
CA ASN A 27 -23.95 -11.18 -6.06
C ASN A 27 -25.20 -10.36 -5.71
N MET A 28 -25.06 -9.04 -5.48
CA MET A 28 -26.17 -8.18 -5.04
C MET A 28 -26.90 -7.44 -6.16
N ARG A 29 -26.39 -7.40 -7.40
CA ARG A 29 -26.96 -6.60 -8.52
C ARG A 29 -27.34 -5.17 -8.10
N SER A 30 -26.64 -4.61 -7.13
CA SER A 30 -26.91 -3.27 -6.62
C SER A 30 -26.30 -2.25 -7.56
N MET A 31 -27.12 -1.32 -8.04
CA MET A 31 -26.66 -0.12 -8.73
C MET A 31 -25.67 0.61 -7.80
N GLY A 32 -24.51 0.98 -8.35
CA GLY A 32 -23.49 1.72 -7.63
C GLY A 32 -24.09 2.99 -7.05
N HIS A 33 -24.24 3.02 -5.72
CA HIS A 33 -24.56 4.24 -5.02
C HIS A 33 -23.26 5.04 -4.91
N GLU A 34 -23.27 6.27 -5.41
CA GLU A 34 -22.19 7.23 -5.20
C GLU A 34 -22.54 8.10 -3.98
N ASP A 35 -21.54 8.42 -3.17
CA ASP A 35 -21.70 9.39 -2.10
C ASP A 35 -21.80 10.82 -2.65
N ALA A 36 -22.14 11.79 -1.79
CA ALA A 36 -22.24 13.20 -2.18
C ALA A 36 -20.91 13.82 -2.66
N SER A 37 -19.78 13.11 -2.48
CA SER A 37 -18.45 13.50 -2.94
C SER A 37 -17.98 12.76 -4.20
N GLY A 38 -18.83 11.90 -4.79
CA GLY A 38 -18.53 11.14 -6.00
C GLY A 38 -17.72 9.86 -5.78
N ASN A 39 -17.55 9.40 -4.54
CA ASN A 39 -16.92 8.09 -4.29
C ASN A 39 -17.96 6.98 -4.39
N LYS A 40 -17.53 5.83 -4.93
CA LYS A 40 -18.36 4.62 -4.93
C LYS A 40 -18.57 4.16 -3.49
N LEU A 41 -19.83 4.04 -3.08
CA LEU A 41 -20.19 3.52 -1.77
C LEU A 41 -19.82 2.04 -1.71
N LEU A 42 -18.91 1.71 -0.79
CA LEU A 42 -18.48 0.34 -0.57
C LEU A 42 -19.58 -0.43 0.15
N LEU A 43 -19.82 -1.66 -0.29
CA LEU A 43 -20.71 -2.59 0.40
C LEU A 43 -19.98 -3.18 1.61
N ASP A 44 -20.71 -3.45 2.70
CA ASP A 44 -20.13 -4.05 3.91
C ASP A 44 -19.77 -5.53 3.67
N VAL A 45 -18.51 -5.75 3.29
CA VAL A 45 -17.93 -7.08 3.07
C VAL A 45 -17.86 -7.88 4.37
N GLY A 46 -17.67 -7.22 5.50
CA GLY A 46 -17.55 -7.85 6.81
C GLY A 46 -18.84 -8.56 7.20
N LEU A 47 -19.96 -7.85 7.13
CA LEU A 47 -21.28 -8.41 7.42
C LEU A 47 -21.71 -9.46 6.39
N TRP A 48 -21.42 -9.24 5.11
CA TRP A 48 -21.69 -10.23 4.07
C TRP A 48 -20.93 -11.54 4.32
N LEU A 49 -19.63 -11.45 4.62
CA LEU A 49 -18.80 -12.63 4.88
C LEU A 49 -19.28 -13.35 6.15
N PHE A 50 -19.67 -12.60 7.19
CA PHE A 50 -20.23 -13.16 8.41
C PHE A 50 -21.47 -14.02 8.11
N GLN A 51 -22.40 -13.51 7.31
CA GLN A 51 -23.60 -14.25 6.93
C GLN A 51 -23.26 -15.49 6.08
N LYS A 52 -22.37 -15.36 5.10
CA LYS A 52 -21.93 -16.49 4.26
C LYS A 52 -21.27 -17.61 5.06
N ILE A 53 -20.43 -17.26 6.04
CA ILE A 53 -19.82 -18.25 6.94
C ILE A 53 -20.92 -18.96 7.75
N LYS A 54 -21.85 -18.21 8.32
CA LYS A 54 -22.96 -18.78 9.11
C LYS A 54 -23.80 -19.75 8.28
N ASP A 55 -24.16 -19.38 7.05
CA ASP A 55 -24.94 -20.21 6.13
C ASP A 55 -24.18 -21.47 5.69
N HIS A 56 -22.86 -21.34 5.42
CA HIS A 56 -22.01 -22.46 5.07
C HIS A 56 -21.94 -23.52 6.17
N PHE A 57 -21.82 -23.12 7.44
CA PHE A 57 -21.81 -24.07 8.55
C PHE A 57 -23.20 -24.60 8.93
N ALA A 58 -24.27 -23.85 8.64
CA ALA A 58 -25.65 -24.28 8.91
C ALA A 58 -26.20 -25.29 7.88
N SER A 59 -25.82 -25.15 6.61
CA SER A 59 -26.28 -25.99 5.49
C SER A 59 -25.61 -27.38 5.43
N ARG A 60 -24.58 -27.62 6.25
CA ARG A 60 -23.85 -28.89 6.26
C ARG A 60 -24.61 -29.98 7.02
N LYS A 61 -24.57 -31.20 6.47
CA LYS A 61 -25.19 -32.41 7.06
C LYS A 61 -24.76 -32.69 8.51
N LYS A 62 -23.56 -32.26 8.90
CA LYS A 62 -23.05 -32.30 10.27
C LYS A 62 -23.02 -30.85 10.79
N LYS A 63 -24.09 -30.42 11.47
CA LYS A 63 -24.18 -29.09 12.06
C LYS A 63 -23.02 -28.91 13.03
N MET A 64 -22.03 -28.12 12.66
CA MET A 64 -20.94 -27.73 13.55
C MET A 64 -21.38 -26.44 14.22
N ALA A 65 -21.62 -26.48 15.54
CA ALA A 65 -21.94 -25.29 16.30
C ALA A 65 -20.70 -24.39 16.37
N ILE A 66 -20.76 -23.23 15.73
CA ILE A 66 -19.68 -22.23 15.74
C ILE A 66 -20.13 -20.98 16.51
N ASN A 67 -19.23 -20.41 17.31
CA ASN A 67 -19.42 -19.07 17.89
C ASN A 67 -18.70 -18.07 17.00
N LEU A 68 -19.45 -17.32 16.20
CA LEU A 68 -18.91 -16.31 15.29
C LEU A 68 -19.17 -14.93 15.89
N LYS A 69 -18.10 -14.14 16.10
CA LYS A 69 -18.16 -12.76 16.55
C LYS A 69 -17.64 -11.85 15.47
N TYR A 70 -18.42 -10.83 15.14
CA TYR A 70 -18.01 -9.75 14.24
C TYR A 70 -17.54 -8.56 15.07
N ILE A 71 -16.39 -7.99 14.69
CA ILE A 71 -15.81 -6.81 15.34
C ILE A 71 -15.46 -5.85 14.22
N ASP A 72 -16.10 -4.68 14.22
CA ASP A 72 -15.72 -3.57 13.36
C ASP A 72 -15.04 -2.48 14.21
N PRO A 73 -13.70 -2.41 14.17
CA PRO A 73 -12.97 -1.42 14.94
C PRO A 73 -12.82 -0.08 14.20
N THR A 74 -13.51 0.17 13.08
CA THR A 74 -13.30 1.37 12.23
C THR A 74 -13.37 2.68 13.02
N TYR A 75 -14.40 2.87 13.84
CA TYR A 75 -14.50 4.05 14.70
C TYR A 75 -13.49 4.02 15.85
N MET A 76 -13.19 2.84 16.39
CA MET A 76 -12.24 2.69 17.48
C MET A 76 -10.85 3.14 17.02
N ILE A 77 -10.35 2.67 15.88
CA ILE A 77 -9.01 3.02 15.40
C ILE A 77 -8.89 4.48 14.97
N ARG A 78 -9.99 5.10 14.49
CA ARG A 78 -9.98 6.49 14.00
C ARG A 78 -10.24 7.54 15.08
N ALA A 79 -10.84 7.16 16.21
CA ALA A 79 -11.21 8.08 17.29
C ALA A 79 -10.27 8.01 18.51
N ILE A 80 -9.29 7.12 18.51
CA ILE A 80 -8.29 7.02 19.57
C ILE A 80 -7.29 8.18 19.46
N PRO A 81 -6.86 8.80 20.58
CA PRO A 81 -5.83 9.81 20.56
C PRO A 81 -4.51 9.28 19.99
N SER A 82 -3.79 10.15 19.29
CA SER A 82 -2.51 9.84 18.66
C SER A 82 -1.46 9.37 19.68
N ASN A 83 -0.70 8.35 19.29
CA ASN A 83 0.42 7.86 20.08
C ASN A 83 1.60 8.88 20.04
N ALA A 84 2.61 8.67 20.88
CA ALA A 84 3.75 9.59 20.96
C ALA A 84 4.52 9.73 19.62
N SER A 85 4.69 8.64 18.88
CA SER A 85 5.35 8.66 17.57
C SER A 85 4.56 9.46 16.53
N ASP A 86 3.24 9.29 16.50
CA ASP A 86 2.34 9.99 15.59
C ASP A 86 2.28 11.47 15.93
N ASN A 87 2.31 11.83 17.22
CA ASN A 87 2.40 13.23 17.66
C ASN A 87 3.67 13.89 17.13
N VAL A 88 4.83 13.27 17.33
CA VAL A 88 6.11 13.78 16.80
C VAL A 88 6.07 13.88 15.28
N TYR A 89 5.55 12.85 14.61
CA TYR A 89 5.48 12.80 13.16
C TYR A 89 4.57 13.91 12.58
N CYS A 90 3.37 14.09 13.14
CA CYS A 90 2.44 15.17 12.76
C CYS A 90 3.05 16.55 12.99
N THR A 91 3.79 16.77 14.09
CA THR A 91 4.51 18.03 14.32
C THR A 91 5.59 18.28 13.27
N LEU A 92 6.39 17.27 12.91
CA LEU A 92 7.43 17.39 11.88
C LEU A 92 6.84 17.69 10.50
N LEU A 93 5.74 17.03 10.13
CA LEU A 93 5.00 17.33 8.91
C LEU A 93 4.50 18.77 8.92
N ALA A 94 3.85 19.22 10.00
CA ALA A 94 3.31 20.57 10.13
C ALA A 94 4.41 21.64 10.00
N HIS A 95 5.52 21.51 10.72
CA HIS A 95 6.64 22.45 10.64
C HIS A 95 7.23 22.51 9.22
N SER A 96 7.39 21.35 8.57
CA SER A 96 7.91 21.29 7.21
C SER A 96 7.00 21.99 6.21
N VAL A 97 5.67 21.81 6.34
CA VAL A 97 4.67 22.49 5.50
C VAL A 97 4.74 24.00 5.72
N ILE A 98 4.80 24.45 6.98
CA ILE A 98 4.90 25.88 7.31
C ILE A 98 6.16 26.49 6.69
N HIS A 99 7.32 25.84 6.83
CA HIS A 99 8.55 26.34 6.21
C HIS A 99 8.44 26.43 4.69
N GLY A 100 7.85 25.43 4.03
CA GLY A 100 7.64 25.46 2.58
C GLY A 100 6.68 26.58 2.15
N ALA A 101 5.60 26.78 2.90
CA ALA A 101 4.64 27.86 2.65
C ALA A 101 5.27 29.25 2.86
N MET A 102 6.08 29.42 3.92
CA MET A 102 6.82 30.65 4.20
C MET A 102 7.91 30.96 3.16
N ALA A 103 8.46 29.93 2.52
CA ALA A 103 9.36 30.07 1.36
C ALA A 103 8.62 30.42 0.06
N GLY A 104 7.28 30.50 0.08
CA GLY A 104 6.46 30.84 -1.08
C GLY A 104 6.08 29.65 -1.97
N TYR A 105 6.32 28.41 -1.53
CA TYR A 105 5.89 27.23 -2.28
C TYR A 105 4.38 26.98 -2.12
N THR A 106 3.74 26.52 -3.18
CA THR A 106 2.30 26.18 -3.21
C THR A 106 2.09 24.87 -3.99
N GLY A 107 0.92 24.24 -3.84
CA GLY A 107 0.58 23.03 -4.62
C GLY A 107 1.38 21.78 -4.25
N PHE A 108 1.86 21.68 -3.01
CA PHE A 108 2.66 20.55 -2.52
C PHE A 108 2.10 19.97 -1.22
N THR A 109 2.43 18.72 -0.93
CA THR A 109 2.32 18.11 0.41
C THR A 109 3.71 17.78 0.96
N VAL A 110 3.80 17.50 2.26
CA VAL A 110 5.01 16.94 2.87
C VAL A 110 4.78 15.47 3.18
N GLY A 111 5.79 14.65 2.91
CA GLY A 111 5.82 13.27 3.36
C GLY A 111 7.24 12.72 3.50
N PRO A 112 7.41 11.61 4.23
CA PRO A 112 8.68 10.92 4.32
C PRO A 112 8.97 10.18 3.01
N VAL A 113 10.14 10.46 2.44
CA VAL A 113 10.70 9.77 1.27
C VAL A 113 12.09 9.29 1.67
N ASN A 114 12.31 7.96 1.68
CA ASN A 114 13.58 7.34 2.09
C ASN A 114 14.14 7.87 3.43
N GLY A 115 13.26 8.06 4.42
CA GLY A 115 13.63 8.52 5.76
C GLY A 115 13.86 10.03 5.90
N ARG A 116 13.58 10.84 4.87
CA ARG A 116 13.67 12.31 4.92
C ARG A 116 12.32 12.94 4.57
N HIS A 117 12.00 14.08 5.19
CA HIS A 117 10.80 14.84 4.84
C HIS A 117 11.05 15.62 3.54
N ALA A 118 10.21 15.38 2.54
CA ALA A 118 10.33 16.00 1.22
C ALA A 118 9.03 16.72 0.83
N TYR A 119 9.18 17.75 -0.01
CA TYR A 119 8.05 18.42 -0.67
C TYR A 119 7.65 17.65 -1.92
N ILE A 120 6.39 17.22 -1.97
CA ILE A 120 5.87 16.38 -3.04
C ILE A 120 4.74 17.15 -3.74
N PRO A 121 4.86 17.48 -5.03
CA PRO A 121 3.80 18.17 -5.78
C PRO A 121 2.51 17.34 -5.89
N PHE A 122 1.35 18.00 -5.87
CA PHE A 122 0.05 17.30 -5.90
C PHE A 122 -0.15 16.40 -7.12
N HIS A 123 0.28 16.84 -8.31
CA HIS A 123 0.12 16.05 -9.54
C HIS A 123 0.79 14.67 -9.43
N ARG A 124 1.96 14.59 -8.79
CA ARG A 124 2.69 13.32 -8.61
C ARG A 124 2.00 12.38 -7.62
N ILE A 125 1.30 12.92 -6.63
CA ILE A 125 0.62 12.13 -5.59
C ILE A 125 -0.64 11.50 -6.15
N THR A 126 -1.36 12.22 -7.02
CA THR A 126 -2.59 11.72 -7.65
C THR A 126 -2.34 10.73 -8.78
N GLU A 127 -1.14 10.71 -9.36
CA GLU A 127 -0.78 9.81 -10.46
C GLU A 127 -0.75 8.33 -10.05
N THR A 128 -0.27 8.03 -8.84
CA THR A 128 -0.01 6.65 -8.41
C THR A 128 -0.52 6.39 -7.01
N GLN A 129 -1.03 5.17 -6.81
CA GLN A 129 -1.44 4.67 -5.50
C GLN A 129 -0.46 3.58 -5.05
N ASN A 130 -0.09 3.62 -3.78
CA ASN A 130 0.75 2.58 -3.22
C ASN A 130 -0.08 1.30 -3.02
N LYS A 131 0.30 0.23 -3.71
CA LYS A 131 -0.33 -1.09 -3.57
C LYS A 131 0.58 -2.01 -2.78
N VAL A 132 -0.02 -2.95 -2.06
CA VAL A 132 0.76 -4.00 -1.40
C VAL A 132 1.37 -4.89 -2.48
N VAL A 133 2.70 -4.93 -2.50
CA VAL A 133 3.46 -5.80 -3.38
C VAL A 133 3.41 -7.22 -2.83
N ILE A 134 2.75 -8.13 -3.55
CA ILE A 134 2.58 -9.53 -3.17
C ILE A 134 3.86 -10.36 -3.32
N THR A 135 4.86 -9.86 -4.05
CA THR A 135 6.16 -10.51 -4.25
C THR A 135 7.18 -10.12 -3.18
N ASP A 136 6.90 -9.09 -2.37
CA ASP A 136 7.86 -8.54 -1.41
C ASP A 136 7.95 -9.37 -0.11
N ARG A 137 9.07 -9.20 0.58
CA ARG A 137 9.37 -9.77 1.89
C ARG A 137 8.26 -9.50 2.91
N MET A 138 7.62 -8.33 2.90
CA MET A 138 6.56 -8.03 3.85
C MET A 138 5.36 -8.96 3.67
N TRP A 139 4.95 -9.20 2.42
CA TRP A 139 3.86 -10.13 2.11
C TRP A 139 4.25 -11.58 2.41
N ALA A 140 5.47 -11.99 2.04
CA ALA A 140 5.99 -13.31 2.38
C ALA A 140 6.00 -13.57 3.90
N ARG A 141 6.35 -12.55 4.69
CA ARG A 141 6.31 -12.61 6.17
C ARG A 141 4.89 -12.79 6.68
N LEU A 142 3.92 -12.06 6.12
CA LEU A 142 2.50 -12.22 6.48
C LEU A 142 2.01 -13.65 6.21
N LEU A 143 2.31 -14.21 5.03
CA LEU A 143 1.93 -15.58 4.67
C LEU A 143 2.56 -16.61 5.62
N SER A 144 3.86 -16.45 5.92
CA SER A 144 4.57 -17.34 6.84
C SER A 144 4.05 -17.25 8.27
N SER A 145 3.77 -16.06 8.79
CA SER A 145 3.28 -15.91 10.17
C SER A 145 1.86 -16.41 10.35
N THR A 146 1.04 -16.30 9.32
CA THR A 146 -0.38 -16.74 9.35
C THR A 146 -0.56 -18.18 8.86
N ASN A 147 0.52 -18.82 8.38
CA ASN A 147 0.49 -20.09 7.66
C ASN A 147 -0.57 -20.13 6.54
N GLN A 148 -0.89 -18.99 5.93
CA GLN A 148 -1.82 -18.91 4.80
C GLN A 148 -1.19 -19.54 3.56
N PRO A 149 -1.97 -20.28 2.74
CA PRO A 149 -1.44 -20.74 1.46
C PRO A 149 -1.30 -19.54 0.52
N SER A 150 -0.34 -19.60 -0.41
CA SER A 150 -0.38 -18.71 -1.55
C SER A 150 -1.58 -19.08 -2.42
N PHE A 151 -2.54 -18.17 -2.56
CA PHE A 151 -3.68 -18.34 -3.47
C PHE A 151 -3.38 -17.89 -4.91
N LEU A 152 -2.12 -17.53 -5.18
CA LEU A 152 -1.68 -17.04 -6.48
C LEU A 152 -1.49 -18.19 -7.45
N SER A 153 -2.01 -18.03 -8.66
CA SER A 153 -1.58 -18.83 -9.81
C SER A 153 -0.24 -18.32 -10.33
N HIS A 154 0.47 -19.13 -11.12
CA HIS A 154 1.73 -18.71 -11.74
C HIS A 154 1.56 -17.45 -12.61
N LYS A 155 0.37 -17.22 -13.18
CA LYS A 155 0.08 -16.03 -13.98
C LYS A 155 0.03 -14.77 -13.12
N ASP A 156 -0.62 -14.84 -11.96
CA ASP A 156 -0.77 -13.70 -11.04
C ASP A 156 0.58 -13.24 -10.47
N VAL A 157 1.53 -14.18 -10.28
CA VAL A 157 2.90 -13.86 -9.83
C VAL A 157 3.70 -13.19 -10.94
N GLU A 158 3.55 -13.63 -12.18
CA GLU A 158 4.23 -13.04 -13.35
C GLU A 158 3.70 -11.64 -13.68
N ASP A 159 2.38 -11.44 -13.55
CA ASP A 159 1.76 -10.13 -13.81
C ASP A 159 2.14 -9.11 -12.72
N ALA A 160 2.22 -9.54 -11.45
CA ALA A 160 2.73 -8.69 -10.37
C ALA A 160 4.19 -8.27 -10.57
N ARG A 161 5.06 -9.15 -11.11
CA ARG A 161 6.46 -8.82 -11.42
C ARG A 161 6.59 -7.83 -12.59
N LYS A 162 5.66 -7.84 -13.53
CA LYS A 162 5.66 -6.91 -14.68
C LYS A 162 5.21 -5.50 -14.30
N GLU A 163 4.27 -5.36 -13.36
CA GLU A 163 3.87 -4.05 -12.82
C GLU A 163 5.00 -3.36 -12.05
N GLU A 164 5.99 -4.10 -11.53
CA GLU A 164 7.13 -3.56 -10.77
C GLU A 164 8.27 -2.99 -11.62
N ALA A 165 8.31 -3.22 -12.94
CA ALA A 165 9.43 -2.76 -13.76
C ALA A 165 9.20 -1.32 -14.28
N PRO A 166 10.00 -0.31 -13.86
CA PRO A 166 10.04 0.95 -14.59
C PRO A 166 10.74 0.74 -15.94
N PRO A 167 10.40 1.52 -16.99
CA PRO A 167 11.13 1.48 -18.25
C PRO A 167 12.56 1.97 -17.98
N THR A 168 13.49 1.03 -17.83
CA THR A 168 14.92 1.34 -17.76
C THR A 168 15.37 1.58 -19.20
N GLN A 169 15.27 2.82 -19.68
CA GLN A 169 15.98 3.21 -20.89
C GLN A 169 17.47 3.30 -20.54
N LEU A 170 18.16 2.18 -20.71
CA LEU A 170 19.61 2.15 -20.85
C LEU A 170 19.94 2.96 -22.12
N LEU A 171 20.67 4.06 -21.96
CA LEU A 171 21.33 4.71 -23.08
C LEU A 171 22.47 3.77 -23.49
N ASP A 172 22.22 2.95 -24.53
CA ASP A 172 23.27 2.18 -25.17
C ASP A 172 24.31 3.14 -25.75
N GLY A 173 25.55 3.00 -25.29
CA GLY A 173 26.68 3.74 -25.79
C GLY A 173 27.05 3.27 -27.19
N GLU A 174 26.88 4.13 -28.19
CA GLU A 174 27.56 3.99 -29.47
C GLU A 174 28.89 4.74 -29.45
N ASN A 175 29.94 3.94 -29.55
CA ASN A 175 31.32 4.34 -29.65
C ASN A 175 31.65 4.56 -31.13
N CYS A 176 31.73 5.80 -31.59
CA CYS A 176 32.34 6.15 -32.88
C CYS A 176 33.53 7.08 -32.65
N LYS A 177 34.71 6.52 -32.91
CA LYS A 177 35.98 7.21 -33.06
C LYS A 177 35.88 8.16 -34.25
N ASP A 178 36.40 9.38 -34.11
CA ASP A 178 37.36 9.96 -35.06
C ASP A 178 37.97 11.24 -34.46
N GLY A 179 39.30 11.33 -34.54
CA GLY A 179 40.09 12.40 -33.94
C GLY A 179 40.32 13.60 -34.85
N HIS A 180 40.55 14.77 -34.27
CA HIS A 180 41.82 15.49 -34.40
C HIS A 180 41.85 16.80 -33.56
N HIS A 181 42.95 16.94 -32.81
CA HIS A 181 43.75 18.14 -32.54
C HIS A 181 43.30 19.30 -31.61
N VAL A 182 43.90 19.27 -30.40
CA VAL A 182 44.77 20.30 -29.76
C VAL A 182 44.13 21.64 -29.34
N LYS A 183 44.13 21.92 -28.02
CA LYS A 183 45.08 22.82 -27.35
C LYS A 183 45.00 22.70 -25.82
N ASP A 184 46.16 22.45 -25.23
CA ASP A 184 46.45 22.59 -23.80
C ASP A 184 46.18 24.02 -23.31
N VAL A 185 45.51 24.14 -22.16
CA VAL A 185 45.78 25.22 -21.20
C VAL A 185 45.79 24.60 -19.80
N VAL A 186 46.93 24.78 -19.16
CA VAL A 186 47.35 24.30 -17.86
C VAL A 186 46.90 25.27 -16.75
N ASP A 187 46.71 24.72 -15.55
CA ASP A 187 46.74 25.35 -14.21
C ASP A 187 45.56 26.25 -13.75
N ASN A 188 44.83 25.79 -12.73
CA ASN A 188 45.26 25.91 -11.33
C ASN A 188 44.23 25.30 -10.35
N GLY A 189 44.73 24.51 -9.40
CA GLY A 189 43.93 23.87 -8.37
C GLY A 189 43.44 24.82 -7.29
N LEU A 190 42.37 24.41 -6.60
CA LEU A 190 42.25 24.64 -5.16
C LEU A 190 41.38 23.52 -4.56
N ALA A 191 42.04 22.67 -3.79
CA ALA A 191 41.41 21.73 -2.88
C ALA A 191 41.01 22.47 -1.61
N CYS A 192 39.76 22.28 -1.15
CA CYS A 192 39.37 22.61 0.22
C CYS A 192 38.63 21.41 0.82
N ASN A 193 39.38 20.61 1.58
CA ASN A 193 38.86 19.75 2.63
C ASN A 193 38.27 20.62 3.76
N GLY A 194 37.19 20.14 4.37
CA GLY A 194 36.61 20.80 5.54
C GLY A 194 35.66 19.89 6.29
N THR A 195 36.21 18.94 7.04
CA THR A 195 35.55 18.21 8.12
C THR A 195 35.28 19.15 9.30
N ARG A 196 34.03 19.20 9.78
CA ARG A 196 33.68 18.98 11.19
C ARG A 196 32.20 18.67 11.34
#